data_AF-A0A3A4B133-F1
#
_entry.id   AF-A0A3A4B133-F1
#
_cell.length_a   1.000
_cell.length_b   1.000
_cell.length_c   1.000
_cell.angle_alpha   90.00
_cell.angle_beta   90.00
_cell.angle_gamma   90.00
#
_symmetry.space_group_name_H-M   'P 1'
#
loop_
_entity.id
_entity.type
_entity.pdbx_description
1 polymer ?
#
loop_
_entity_poly.entity_id
_entity_poly.type
_entity_poly.pdbx_seq_one_letter_code
_entity_poly.pdbx_strand_id
1 'polypeptide(L)'
;MAALCLAGAVFGGLRAGAELRRGPTDEELRRAAVAEIAGRWARWPANKIFPSGLAYSPEQGGEETAQRVGVSPETSCDAGLDARLLAKLRGCRGVLRATYVDALQGLAITVGVVAFPDERAALAAREALPEHVKPTPGLRALGFPRTITARFRDSARQAATVRQAGPYLVLTTAGALDGRPASAVRQQRPAVFGPASEMSEEVLRVLTEPATPRCGAKEWTC
;
A
#
# COMPACT_ATOMS: atom_id res chain seq x y z
N MET A 1 42.82 43.21 18.36
CA MET A 1 42.34 42.15 17.44
C MET A 1 41.85 40.87 18.13
N ALA A 2 42.15 40.61 19.41
CA ALA A 2 41.66 39.42 20.13
C ALA A 2 40.19 39.54 20.64
N ALA A 3 39.73 40.75 21.00
CA ALA A 3 38.40 40.97 21.56
C ALA A 3 37.24 40.75 20.57
N LEU A 4 37.45 40.98 19.26
CA LEU A 4 36.44 40.73 18.24
C LEU A 4 36.22 39.23 17.95
N CYS A 5 37.25 38.39 18.13
CA CYS A 5 37.12 36.94 17.93
C CYS A 5 36.31 36.27 19.05
N LEU A 6 36.44 36.76 20.29
CA LEU A 6 35.66 36.29 21.43
C LEU A 6 34.16 36.61 21.31
N ALA A 7 33.80 37.79 20.79
CA ALA A 7 32.39 38.16 20.60
C ALA A 7 31.69 37.30 19.53
N GLY A 8 32.38 36.96 18.44
CA GLY A 8 31.86 36.08 17.38
C GLY A 8 31.62 34.64 17.86
N ALA A 9 32.52 34.11 18.71
CA ALA A 9 32.37 32.78 19.29
C ALA A 9 31.20 32.69 20.29
N VAL A 10 30.95 33.75 21.07
CA VAL A 10 29.82 33.80 22.01
C VAL A 10 28.47 33.90 21.28
N PHE A 11 28.35 34.74 20.24
CA PHE A 11 27.12 34.81 19.44
C PHE A 11 26.85 33.56 18.60
N GLY A 12 27.90 32.96 18.03
CA GLY A 12 27.81 31.68 17.32
C GLY A 12 27.40 30.53 18.25
N GLY A 13 27.97 30.46 19.45
CA GLY A 13 27.63 29.46 20.47
C GLY A 13 26.21 29.63 21.03
N LEU A 14 25.73 30.86 21.18
CA LEU A 14 24.34 31.13 21.60
C LEU A 14 23.32 30.79 20.51
N ARG A 15 23.61 31.09 19.23
CA ARG A 15 22.73 30.68 18.12
C ARG A 15 22.73 29.18 17.88
N ALA A 16 23.89 28.53 17.95
CA ALA A 16 23.97 27.08 17.91
C ALA A 16 23.25 26.44 19.11
N GLY A 17 23.39 27.00 20.32
CA GLY A 17 22.71 26.53 21.52
C GLY A 17 21.20 26.78 21.52
N ALA A 18 20.73 27.86 20.88
CA ALA A 18 19.31 28.14 20.70
C ALA A 18 18.67 27.18 19.70
N GLU A 19 19.37 26.85 18.60
CA GLU A 19 18.86 25.92 17.60
C GLU A 19 18.85 24.47 18.11
N LEU A 20 19.77 24.12 19.00
CA LEU A 20 19.78 22.82 19.71
C LEU A 20 18.70 22.71 20.80
N ARG A 21 18.07 23.81 21.22
CA ARG A 21 17.01 23.84 22.26
C ARG A 21 15.64 24.23 21.71
N ARG A 22 15.56 24.64 20.45
CA ARG A 22 14.34 25.01 19.78
C ARG A 22 13.51 23.74 19.54
N GLY A 23 12.21 23.82 19.83
CA GLY A 23 11.26 22.79 19.42
C GLY A 23 11.07 22.77 17.89
N PRO A 24 10.58 21.66 17.33
CA PRO A 24 10.35 21.57 15.90
C PRO A 24 9.30 22.58 15.44
N THR A 25 9.50 23.16 14.27
CA THR A 25 8.49 24.00 13.60
C THR A 25 7.39 23.15 12.98
N ASP A 26 6.24 23.77 12.72
CA ASP A 26 5.10 23.11 12.07
C ASP A 26 5.49 22.49 10.71
N GLU A 27 6.37 23.15 9.96
CA GLU A 27 6.86 22.64 8.68
C GLU A 27 7.79 21.42 8.85
N GLU A 28 8.62 21.40 9.89
CA GLU A 28 9.44 20.24 10.24
C GLU A 28 8.57 19.05 10.67
N LEU A 29 7.55 19.30 11.50
CA LEU A 29 6.57 18.30 11.90
C LEU A 29 5.79 17.74 10.70
N ARG A 30 5.36 18.61 9.79
CA ARG A 30 4.65 18.21 8.57
C ARG A 30 5.54 17.35 7.66
N ARG A 31 6.79 17.75 7.44
CA ARG A 31 7.74 16.94 6.66
C ARG A 31 8.01 15.59 7.33
N ALA A 32 8.15 15.56 8.64
CA ALA A 32 8.31 14.31 9.39
C ALA A 32 7.08 13.40 9.26
N ALA A 33 5.87 13.95 9.37
CA ALA A 33 4.63 13.20 9.18
C ALA A 33 4.53 12.59 7.77
N VAL A 34 4.84 13.37 6.73
CA VAL A 34 4.85 12.87 5.34
C VAL A 34 5.89 11.76 5.14
N ALA A 35 7.10 11.94 5.68
CA ALA A 35 8.17 10.93 5.59
C ALA A 35 7.86 9.65 6.41
N GLU A 36 7.15 9.79 7.52
CA GLU A 36 6.65 8.65 8.29
C GLU A 36 5.67 7.85 7.45
N ILE A 37 4.61 8.49 6.95
CA ILE A 37 3.59 7.84 6.13
C ILE A 37 4.23 7.16 4.93
N ALA A 38 5.11 7.85 4.18
CA ALA A 38 5.74 7.30 2.99
C ALA A 38 6.59 6.05 3.26
N GLY A 39 7.18 5.91 4.45
CA GLY A 39 8.02 4.76 4.78
C GLY A 39 7.30 3.61 5.50
N ARG A 40 5.99 3.70 5.74
CA ARG A 40 5.22 2.65 6.46
C ARG A 40 5.33 1.29 5.77
N TRP A 41 5.22 1.24 4.46
CA TRP A 41 5.32 -0.01 3.70
C TRP A 41 6.61 -0.81 3.99
N ALA A 42 7.72 -0.12 4.26
CA ALA A 42 9.01 -0.76 4.51
C ALA A 42 9.27 -1.02 6.00
N ARG A 43 8.67 -0.23 6.90
CA ARG A 43 8.95 -0.28 8.35
C ARG A 43 7.91 -1.03 9.16
N TRP A 44 6.65 -1.01 8.75
CA TRP A 44 5.58 -1.65 9.49
C TRP A 44 5.60 -3.16 9.30
N PRO A 45 5.21 -3.93 10.33
CA PRO A 45 5.10 -5.36 10.17
C PRO A 45 3.95 -5.70 9.21
N ALA A 46 4.12 -6.74 8.40
CA ALA A 46 3.17 -7.09 7.35
C ALA A 46 1.74 -7.37 7.86
N ASN A 47 1.58 -7.85 9.10
CA ASN A 47 0.27 -8.07 9.72
C ASN A 47 -0.47 -6.78 10.08
N LYS A 48 0.23 -5.65 10.17
CA LYS A 48 -0.39 -4.33 10.34
C LYS A 48 -0.94 -3.79 9.02
N ILE A 49 -0.21 -3.99 7.92
CA ILE A 49 -0.63 -3.56 6.58
C ILE A 49 -1.72 -4.49 6.02
N PHE A 50 -1.52 -5.79 6.22
CA PHE A 50 -2.45 -6.83 5.80
C PHE A 50 -2.92 -7.56 7.07
N PRO A 51 -4.08 -7.23 7.64
CA PRO A 51 -4.60 -7.96 8.81
C PRO A 51 -4.94 -9.41 8.46
N SER A 52 -5.15 -10.26 9.48
CA SER A 52 -5.58 -11.66 9.27
C SER A 52 -6.97 -11.77 8.65
N GLY A 53 -7.84 -10.80 8.91
CA GLY A 53 -9.16 -10.71 8.29
C GLY A 53 -9.41 -9.30 7.76
N LEU A 54 -10.12 -9.20 6.64
CA LEU A 54 -10.63 -7.94 6.09
C LEU A 54 -12.14 -8.04 5.96
N ALA A 55 -12.87 -7.11 6.60
CA ALA A 55 -14.31 -7.02 6.48
C ALA A 55 -14.71 -6.51 5.07
N TYR A 56 -15.84 -6.99 4.57
CA TYR A 56 -16.46 -6.51 3.33
C TYR A 56 -17.96 -6.78 3.34
N SER A 57 -18.69 -6.09 2.47
CA SER A 57 -20.12 -6.28 2.26
C SER A 57 -20.37 -7.11 0.99
N PRO A 58 -20.93 -8.33 1.09
CA PRO A 58 -21.30 -9.10 -0.10
C PRO A 58 -22.53 -8.48 -0.77
N GLU A 59 -22.79 -8.85 -2.03
CA GLU A 59 -23.97 -8.34 -2.77
C GLU A 59 -25.30 -8.66 -2.09
N GLN A 60 -25.35 -9.76 -1.33
CA GLN A 60 -26.55 -10.21 -0.62
C GLN A 60 -26.83 -9.39 0.65
N GLY A 61 -25.95 -8.45 1.00
CA GLY A 61 -26.02 -7.63 2.20
C GLY A 61 -25.40 -8.30 3.44
N GLY A 62 -25.20 -7.50 4.48
CA GLY A 62 -24.49 -7.91 5.70
C GLY A 62 -23.00 -7.60 5.63
N GLU A 63 -22.26 -8.09 6.63
CA GLU A 63 -20.80 -7.98 6.71
C GLU A 63 -20.20 -9.38 6.78
N GLU A 64 -19.22 -9.65 5.93
CA GLU A 64 -18.43 -10.87 5.90
C GLU A 64 -16.95 -10.54 6.08
N THR A 65 -16.13 -11.55 6.38
CA THR A 65 -14.68 -11.35 6.58
C THR A 65 -13.87 -12.28 5.69
N ALA A 66 -13.08 -11.68 4.80
CA ALA A 66 -12.11 -12.39 4.00
C ALA A 66 -10.89 -12.76 4.85
N GLN A 67 -10.45 -14.02 4.79
CA GLN A 67 -9.34 -14.52 5.59
C GLN A 67 -8.03 -14.51 4.80
N ARG A 68 -6.97 -13.99 5.40
CA ARG A 68 -5.64 -13.95 4.77
C ARG A 68 -5.02 -15.34 4.77
N VAL A 69 -4.61 -15.79 3.59
CA VAL A 69 -3.88 -17.06 3.39
C VAL A 69 -2.37 -16.86 3.54
N GLY A 70 -1.84 -15.73 3.08
CA GLY A 70 -0.41 -15.44 3.22
C GLY A 70 0.00 -14.07 2.68
N VAL A 71 1.27 -13.74 2.91
CA VAL A 71 1.95 -12.52 2.43
C VAL A 71 3.22 -12.92 1.67
N SER A 72 3.48 -12.28 0.53
CA SER A 72 4.70 -12.48 -0.24
C SER A 72 5.89 -11.82 0.46
N PRO A 73 7.04 -12.49 0.62
CA PRO A 73 8.29 -11.85 1.04
C PRO A 73 8.95 -11.06 -0.10
N GLU A 74 8.60 -11.35 -1.35
CA GLU A 74 9.11 -10.64 -2.52
C GLU A 74 8.39 -9.29 -2.66
N THR A 75 9.19 -8.22 -2.75
CA THR A 75 8.72 -6.83 -2.77
C THR A 75 9.14 -6.05 -4.02
N SER A 76 9.88 -6.65 -4.96
CA SER A 76 10.27 -5.98 -6.18
C SER A 76 9.06 -5.69 -7.07
N CYS A 77 9.03 -4.49 -7.67
CA CYS A 77 7.89 -4.04 -8.47
C CYS A 77 7.60 -4.96 -9.67
N ASP A 78 8.65 -5.47 -10.32
CA ASP A 78 8.58 -6.35 -11.49
C ASP A 78 8.12 -7.79 -11.16
N ALA A 79 8.37 -8.25 -9.93
CA ALA A 79 7.86 -9.52 -9.45
C ALA A 79 6.36 -9.47 -9.09
N GLY A 80 5.86 -8.29 -8.72
CA GLY A 80 4.45 -8.11 -8.32
C GLY A 80 3.52 -7.61 -9.42
N LEU A 81 4.03 -6.97 -10.46
CA LEU A 81 3.23 -6.28 -11.47
C LEU A 81 3.52 -6.84 -12.86
N ASP A 82 2.52 -6.81 -13.74
CA ASP A 82 2.75 -7.07 -15.17
C ASP A 82 3.62 -5.96 -15.76
N ALA A 83 4.56 -6.31 -16.65
CA ALA A 83 5.52 -5.36 -17.22
C ALA A 83 4.86 -4.13 -17.89
N ARG A 84 3.73 -4.32 -18.57
CA ARG A 84 2.97 -3.22 -19.20
C ARG A 84 2.31 -2.29 -18.19
N LEU A 85 1.93 -2.81 -17.01
CA LEU A 85 1.45 -1.97 -15.92
C LEU A 85 2.63 -1.23 -15.29
N LEU A 86 3.72 -1.93 -14.97
CA LEU A 86 4.92 -1.35 -14.36
C LEU A 86 5.49 -0.19 -15.19
N ALA A 87 5.48 -0.29 -16.52
CA ALA A 87 5.90 0.79 -17.41
C ALA A 87 5.13 2.12 -17.22
N LYS A 88 3.90 2.06 -16.68
CA LYS A 88 3.08 3.23 -16.34
C LYS A 88 3.31 3.74 -14.92
N LEU A 89 3.77 2.87 -14.02
CA LEU A 89 3.98 3.18 -12.59
C LEU A 89 5.40 3.66 -12.33
N ARG A 90 5.78 4.76 -12.98
CA ARG A 90 7.11 5.37 -12.78
C ARG A 90 7.29 5.79 -11.31
N GLY A 91 8.48 5.50 -10.76
CA GLY A 91 8.78 5.81 -9.36
C GLY A 91 8.31 4.76 -8.34
N CYS A 92 7.85 3.58 -8.80
CA CYS A 92 7.61 2.44 -7.92
C CYS A 92 8.85 2.13 -7.08
N ARG A 93 8.69 2.16 -5.75
CA ARG A 93 9.73 1.83 -4.76
C ARG A 93 9.69 0.37 -4.33
N GLY A 94 8.51 -0.24 -4.39
CA GLY A 94 8.27 -1.63 -4.03
C GLY A 94 6.79 -1.95 -4.11
N VAL A 95 6.46 -3.25 -4.11
CA VAL A 95 5.09 -3.75 -4.06
C VAL A 95 4.96 -4.85 -3.01
N LEU A 96 4.14 -4.61 -1.99
CA LEU A 96 3.79 -5.66 -1.03
C LEU A 96 2.55 -6.40 -1.54
N ARG A 97 2.43 -7.70 -1.29
CA ARG A 97 1.27 -8.49 -1.72
C ARG A 97 0.80 -9.48 -0.67
N ALA A 98 -0.50 -9.59 -0.48
CA ALA A 98 -1.15 -10.60 0.32
C ALA A 98 -2.36 -11.19 -0.43
N THR A 99 -2.69 -12.45 -0.16
CA THR A 99 -3.88 -13.09 -0.74
C THR A 99 -4.85 -13.50 0.35
N TYR A 100 -6.11 -13.20 0.10
CA TYR A 100 -7.25 -13.49 0.95
C TYR A 100 -8.21 -14.43 0.22
N VAL A 101 -9.00 -15.16 0.99
CA VAL A 101 -10.18 -15.88 0.51
C VAL A 101 -11.43 -15.28 1.13
N ASP A 102 -12.49 -15.15 0.35
CA ASP A 102 -13.80 -14.70 0.84
C ASP A 102 -14.39 -15.68 1.86
N ALA A 103 -15.42 -15.25 2.59
CA ALA A 103 -16.04 -16.06 3.64
C ALA A 103 -16.65 -17.36 3.08
N LEU A 104 -17.19 -17.30 1.87
CA LEU A 104 -17.78 -18.44 1.16
C LEU A 104 -16.73 -19.35 0.49
N GLN A 105 -15.45 -18.96 0.50
CA GLN A 105 -14.35 -19.67 -0.16
C GLN A 105 -14.61 -19.91 -1.66
N GLY A 106 -15.28 -18.98 -2.33
CA GLY A 106 -15.49 -18.98 -3.77
C GLY A 106 -14.43 -18.17 -4.53
N LEU A 107 -13.79 -17.21 -3.85
CA LEU A 107 -12.93 -16.19 -4.45
C LEU A 107 -11.57 -16.17 -3.78
N ALA A 108 -10.53 -15.98 -4.59
CA ALA A 108 -9.22 -15.55 -4.13
C ALA A 108 -8.98 -14.11 -4.57
N ILE A 109 -8.45 -13.29 -3.66
CA ILE A 109 -8.21 -11.87 -3.88
C ILE A 109 -6.77 -11.57 -3.45
N THR A 110 -5.90 -11.24 -4.39
CA THR A 110 -4.57 -10.68 -4.07
C THR A 110 -4.70 -9.17 -3.97
N VAL A 111 -4.33 -8.62 -2.80
CA VAL A 111 -4.20 -7.18 -2.54
C VAL A 111 -2.73 -6.80 -2.63
N GLY A 112 -2.44 -5.73 -3.38
CA GLY A 112 -1.09 -5.24 -3.62
C GLY A 112 -0.94 -3.77 -3.23
N VAL A 113 0.03 -3.45 -2.40
CA VAL A 113 0.37 -2.07 -2.02
C VAL A 113 1.61 -1.65 -2.79
N VAL A 114 1.47 -0.72 -3.73
CA VAL A 114 2.58 -0.14 -4.48
C VAL A 114 2.97 1.19 -3.83
N ALA A 115 4.24 1.28 -3.42
CA ALA A 115 4.79 2.44 -2.75
C ALA A 115 5.50 3.38 -3.74
N PHE A 116 5.31 4.68 -3.55
CA PHE A 116 5.94 5.77 -4.30
C PHE A 116 6.77 6.65 -3.36
N PRO A 117 7.70 7.47 -3.88
CA PRO A 117 8.47 8.40 -3.05
C PRO A 117 7.58 9.40 -2.30
N ASP A 118 6.49 9.85 -2.92
CA ASP A 118 5.57 10.84 -2.37
C ASP A 118 4.18 10.70 -3.02
N GLU A 119 3.22 11.45 -2.50
CA GLU A 119 1.84 11.46 -2.97
C GLU A 119 1.71 11.97 -4.41
N ARG A 120 2.54 12.93 -4.83
CA ARG A 120 2.51 13.47 -6.18
C ARG A 120 2.88 12.39 -7.21
N ALA A 121 3.89 11.58 -6.91
CA ALA A 121 4.28 10.46 -7.75
C ALA A 121 3.19 9.37 -7.80
N ALA A 122 2.53 9.07 -6.68
CA ALA A 122 1.42 8.13 -6.63
C ALA A 122 0.20 8.63 -7.44
N LEU A 123 -0.12 9.92 -7.34
CA LEU A 123 -1.20 10.55 -8.09
C LEU A 123 -0.92 10.53 -9.61
N ALA A 124 0.28 10.92 -10.03
CA ALA A 124 0.67 10.86 -11.44
C ALA A 124 0.62 9.41 -11.99
N ALA A 125 1.00 8.43 -11.16
CA ALA A 125 0.88 7.02 -11.52
C ALA A 125 -0.59 6.58 -11.64
N ARG A 126 -1.49 7.07 -10.76
CA ARG A 126 -2.94 6.84 -10.87
C ARG A 126 -3.52 7.42 -12.15
N GLU A 127 -3.17 8.66 -12.50
CA GLU A 127 -3.64 9.36 -13.70
C GLU A 127 -3.20 8.66 -15.00
N ALA A 128 -2.09 7.91 -14.98
CA ALA A 128 -1.64 7.10 -16.10
C ALA A 128 -2.47 5.81 -16.33
N LEU A 129 -3.35 5.44 -15.40
CA LEU A 129 -4.21 4.27 -15.47
C LEU A 129 -5.64 4.65 -15.92
N PRO A 130 -6.34 3.77 -16.64
CA PRO A 130 -7.75 3.97 -16.94
C PRO A 130 -8.58 3.95 -15.65
N GLU A 131 -9.72 4.65 -15.67
CA GLU A 131 -10.68 4.65 -14.56
C GLU A 131 -11.12 3.22 -14.19
N HIS A 132 -11.39 2.40 -15.21
CA HIS A 132 -11.66 0.97 -15.07
C HIS A 132 -10.44 0.16 -15.51
N VAL A 133 -9.72 -0.39 -14.53
CA VAL A 133 -8.57 -1.26 -14.80
C VAL A 133 -9.02 -2.66 -15.22
N LYS A 134 -8.25 -3.26 -16.13
CA LYS A 134 -8.42 -4.66 -16.53
C LYS A 134 -7.58 -5.56 -15.61
N PRO A 135 -7.95 -6.84 -15.43
CA PRO A 135 -7.15 -7.79 -14.64
C PRO A 135 -5.77 -8.07 -15.24
N THR A 136 -5.63 -7.89 -16.56
CA THR A 136 -4.36 -8.05 -17.27
C THR A 136 -4.25 -6.99 -18.38
N PRO A 137 -3.14 -6.23 -18.46
CA PRO A 137 -2.04 -6.17 -17.50
C PRO A 137 -2.48 -5.56 -16.16
N GLY A 138 -2.03 -6.14 -15.04
CA GLY A 138 -2.48 -5.83 -13.69
C GLY A 138 -1.50 -6.24 -12.59
N LEU A 139 -1.98 -6.25 -11.35
CA LEU A 139 -1.32 -6.92 -10.23
C LEU A 139 -1.25 -8.44 -10.52
N ARG A 140 -0.09 -9.06 -10.34
CA ARG A 140 0.07 -10.51 -10.51
C ARG A 140 -0.59 -11.25 -9.34
N ALA A 141 -1.31 -12.32 -9.67
CA ALA A 141 -1.94 -13.18 -8.67
C ALA A 141 -0.87 -13.85 -7.81
N LEU A 142 -1.18 -14.01 -6.53
CA LEU A 142 -0.30 -14.63 -5.54
C LEU A 142 -0.97 -15.86 -4.93
N GLY A 143 -0.75 -17.02 -5.54
CA GLY A 143 -1.14 -18.32 -4.98
C GLY A 143 -0.06 -18.88 -4.05
N PHE A 144 -0.45 -19.51 -2.95
CA PHE A 144 0.49 -20.17 -2.04
C PHE A 144 0.48 -21.70 -2.25
N PRO A 145 1.63 -22.35 -2.49
CA PRO A 145 1.68 -23.80 -2.61
C PRO A 145 1.18 -24.49 -1.33
N ARG A 146 0.49 -25.63 -1.49
CA ARG A 146 -0.08 -26.43 -0.38
C ARG A 146 -1.14 -25.70 0.45
N THR A 147 -1.78 -24.68 -0.11
CA THR A 147 -2.95 -24.02 0.48
C THR A 147 -4.12 -24.03 -0.51
N ILE A 148 -5.28 -23.54 -0.06
CA ILE A 148 -6.48 -23.40 -0.89
C ILE A 148 -6.28 -22.45 -2.09
N THR A 149 -5.29 -21.53 -2.04
CA THR A 149 -5.00 -20.59 -3.12
C THR A 149 -3.94 -21.09 -4.10
N ALA A 150 -3.47 -22.35 -3.99
CA ALA A 150 -2.41 -22.90 -4.85
C ALA A 150 -2.75 -22.85 -6.36
N ARG A 151 -4.03 -22.83 -6.71
CA ARG A 151 -4.53 -22.75 -8.10
C ARG A 151 -4.79 -21.32 -8.56
N PHE A 152 -4.78 -20.33 -7.66
CA PHE A 152 -4.96 -18.93 -8.02
C PHE A 152 -3.67 -18.36 -8.62
N ARG A 153 -3.63 -18.29 -9.95
CA ARG A 153 -2.48 -17.86 -10.76
C ARG A 153 -2.90 -16.77 -11.74
N ASP A 154 -1.93 -16.18 -12.44
CA ASP A 154 -2.16 -15.04 -13.34
C ASP A 154 -3.24 -15.27 -14.40
N SER A 155 -3.44 -16.52 -14.85
CA SER A 155 -4.50 -16.91 -15.78
C SER A 155 -5.91 -16.81 -15.18
N ALA A 156 -6.05 -16.94 -13.86
CA ALA A 156 -7.30 -16.93 -13.12
C ALA A 156 -7.79 -15.52 -12.75
N ARG A 157 -7.04 -14.47 -13.12
CA ARG A 157 -7.40 -13.06 -12.84
C ARG A 157 -8.62 -12.64 -13.66
N GLN A 158 -9.73 -12.37 -12.97
CA GLN A 158 -11.03 -12.06 -13.57
C GLN A 158 -11.51 -10.64 -13.28
N ALA A 159 -11.10 -10.08 -12.13
CA ALA A 159 -11.36 -8.69 -11.76
C ALA A 159 -10.09 -8.00 -11.25
N ALA A 160 -10.09 -6.67 -11.31
CA ALA A 160 -9.07 -5.84 -10.71
C ALA A 160 -9.64 -4.50 -10.26
N THR A 161 -9.04 -3.94 -9.22
CA THR A 161 -9.33 -2.60 -8.73
C THR A 161 -8.04 -1.84 -8.54
N VAL A 162 -8.14 -0.52 -8.50
CA VAL A 162 -7.06 0.37 -8.07
C VAL A 162 -7.65 1.50 -7.25
N ARG A 163 -6.96 1.89 -6.18
CA ARG A 163 -7.23 3.05 -5.33
C ARG A 163 -5.92 3.79 -5.03
N GLN A 164 -6.01 5.09 -4.79
CA GLN A 164 -4.87 5.94 -4.46
C GLN A 164 -5.22 6.79 -3.24
N ALA A 165 -4.28 6.89 -2.31
CA ALA A 165 -4.25 7.90 -1.26
C ALA A 165 -2.81 8.02 -0.74
N GLY A 166 -2.38 9.23 -0.40
CA GLY A 166 -1.00 9.46 0.02
C GLY A 166 0.00 8.90 -1.01
N PRO A 167 1.17 8.38 -0.56
CA PRO A 167 2.21 7.86 -1.44
C PRO A 167 1.97 6.41 -1.92
N TYR A 168 0.71 5.96 -1.93
CA TYR A 168 0.36 4.57 -2.20
C TYR A 168 -0.69 4.41 -3.29
N LEU A 169 -0.52 3.35 -4.10
CA LEU A 169 -1.61 2.73 -4.84
C LEU A 169 -1.91 1.37 -4.21
N VAL A 170 -3.18 1.09 -3.93
CA VAL A 170 -3.63 -0.26 -3.59
C VAL A 170 -4.33 -0.84 -4.81
N LEU A 171 -3.75 -1.89 -5.37
CA LEU A 171 -4.31 -2.66 -6.47
C LEU A 171 -4.87 -3.96 -5.94
N THR A 172 -5.88 -4.49 -6.61
CA THR A 172 -6.30 -5.87 -6.38
C THR A 172 -6.35 -6.64 -7.68
N THR A 173 -6.20 -7.96 -7.57
CA THR A 173 -6.69 -8.87 -8.59
C THR A 173 -7.48 -9.98 -7.91
N ALA A 174 -8.62 -10.33 -8.49
CA ALA A 174 -9.52 -11.33 -7.94
C ALA A 174 -9.95 -12.33 -9.01
N GLY A 175 -10.29 -13.54 -8.57
CA GLY A 175 -10.80 -14.61 -9.44
C GLY A 175 -11.31 -15.79 -8.63
N ALA A 176 -11.88 -16.76 -9.33
CA ALA A 176 -12.39 -17.96 -8.68
C ALA A 176 -11.27 -18.75 -7.99
N LEU A 177 -11.55 -19.24 -6.79
CA LEU A 177 -10.59 -19.97 -5.96
C LEU A 177 -10.12 -21.30 -6.60
N ASP A 178 -10.97 -21.90 -7.44
CA ASP A 178 -10.65 -23.11 -8.21
C ASP A 178 -9.54 -22.90 -9.28
N GLY A 179 -9.16 -21.65 -9.52
CA GLY A 179 -8.12 -21.26 -10.47
C GLY A 179 -8.59 -21.24 -11.93
N ARG A 180 -9.91 -21.27 -12.18
CA ARG A 180 -10.42 -21.28 -13.54
C ARG A 180 -10.00 -20.00 -14.29
N PRO A 181 -9.53 -20.12 -15.53
CA PRO A 181 -9.02 -18.98 -16.26
C PRO A 181 -10.17 -18.03 -16.65
N ALA A 182 -9.88 -16.74 -16.77
CA ALA A 182 -10.88 -15.76 -17.18
C ALA A 182 -11.51 -16.08 -18.56
N SER A 183 -10.76 -16.73 -19.46
CA SER A 183 -11.25 -17.18 -20.77
C SER A 183 -12.31 -18.28 -20.69
N ALA A 184 -12.39 -19.03 -19.58
CA ALA A 184 -13.42 -20.04 -19.36
C ALA A 184 -14.73 -19.46 -18.81
N VAL A 185 -14.74 -18.18 -18.41
CA VAL A 185 -15.91 -17.51 -17.84
C VAL A 185 -16.74 -16.90 -18.98
N ARG A 186 -17.83 -17.58 -19.35
CA ARG A 186 -18.71 -17.17 -20.45
C ARG A 186 -19.48 -15.88 -20.17
N GLN A 187 -19.81 -15.60 -18.91
CA GLN A 187 -20.54 -14.41 -18.49
C GLN A 187 -19.78 -13.74 -17.34
N GLN A 188 -19.33 -12.51 -17.58
CA GLN A 188 -18.67 -11.71 -16.55
C GLN A 188 -19.70 -11.28 -15.50
N ARG A 189 -19.34 -11.47 -14.22
CA ARG A 189 -20.15 -11.07 -13.07
C ARG A 189 -19.31 -10.13 -12.20
N PRO A 190 -19.12 -8.86 -12.64
CA PRO A 190 -18.18 -7.95 -11.98
C PRO A 190 -18.53 -7.69 -10.52
N ALA A 191 -19.82 -7.72 -10.19
CA ALA A 191 -20.32 -7.35 -8.89
C ALA A 191 -20.06 -8.43 -7.80
N VAL A 192 -19.82 -9.69 -8.20
CA VAL A 192 -19.27 -10.75 -7.33
C VAL A 192 -17.87 -10.40 -6.81
N PHE A 193 -17.14 -9.52 -7.50
CA PHE A 193 -15.82 -9.04 -7.09
C PHE A 193 -15.86 -7.68 -6.36
N GLY A 194 -17.05 -7.20 -5.98
CA GLY A 194 -17.25 -6.03 -5.13
C GLY A 194 -16.33 -5.97 -3.90
N PRO A 195 -16.14 -7.09 -3.15
CA PRO A 195 -15.26 -7.12 -1.97
C PRO A 195 -13.84 -6.60 -2.22
N ALA A 196 -13.30 -6.78 -3.43
CA ALA A 196 -11.96 -6.34 -3.76
C ALA A 196 -11.79 -4.81 -3.73
N SER A 197 -12.86 -4.03 -3.97
CA SER A 197 -12.80 -2.57 -3.81
C SER A 197 -12.73 -2.18 -2.34
N GLU A 198 -13.64 -2.68 -1.52
CA GLU A 198 -13.72 -2.34 -0.08
C GLU A 198 -12.43 -2.75 0.66
N MET A 199 -11.93 -3.95 0.40
CA MET A 199 -10.67 -4.43 0.96
C MET A 199 -9.48 -3.54 0.58
N SER A 200 -9.48 -2.99 -0.63
CA SER A 200 -8.41 -2.08 -1.07
C SER A 200 -8.47 -0.73 -0.36
N GLU A 201 -9.68 -0.23 -0.10
CA GLU A 201 -9.92 1.02 0.62
C GLU A 201 -9.54 0.89 2.10
N GLU A 202 -9.84 -0.25 2.72
CA GLU A 202 -9.48 -0.53 4.12
C GLU A 202 -7.96 -0.59 4.31
N VAL A 203 -7.23 -1.33 3.46
CA VAL A 203 -5.75 -1.38 3.51
C VAL A 203 -5.15 0.00 3.29
N LEU A 204 -5.72 0.76 2.34
CA LEU A 204 -5.25 2.12 2.05
C LEU A 204 -5.47 3.07 3.23
N ARG A 205 -6.66 3.02 3.85
CA ARG A 205 -7.02 3.81 5.05
C ARG A 205 -6.03 3.60 6.19
N VAL A 206 -5.67 2.35 6.47
CA VAL A 206 -4.68 1.99 7.50
C VAL A 206 -3.30 2.56 7.15
N LEU A 207 -2.88 2.48 5.89
CA LEU A 207 -1.58 3.01 5.45
C LEU A 207 -1.50 4.53 5.51
N THR A 208 -2.61 5.23 5.26
CA THR A 208 -2.64 6.70 5.19
C THR A 208 -3.19 7.36 6.44
N GLU A 209 -3.42 6.61 7.53
CA GLU A 209 -3.86 7.16 8.80
C GLU A 209 -2.94 8.30 9.25
N PRO A 210 -3.46 9.50 9.59
CA PRO A 210 -2.62 10.66 9.90
C PRO A 210 -1.56 10.36 10.96
N ALA A 211 -0.30 10.62 10.61
CA ALA A 211 0.80 10.56 11.56
C ALA A 211 0.81 11.84 12.38
N THR A 212 0.60 11.74 13.71
CA THR A 212 0.81 12.88 14.62
C THR A 212 2.17 12.72 15.30
N PRO A 213 3.20 13.48 14.92
CA PRO A 213 4.50 13.38 15.56
C PRO A 213 4.39 13.76 17.03
N ARG A 214 4.69 12.79 17.92
CA ARG A 214 4.78 13.02 19.36
C ARG A 214 6.23 12.88 19.77
N CYS A 215 6.89 14.01 20.00
CA CYS A 215 8.27 14.03 20.49
C CYS A 215 8.36 13.25 21.81
N GLY A 216 9.25 12.25 21.87
CA GLY A 216 9.41 11.33 23.00
C GLY A 216 8.82 9.93 22.81
N ALA A 217 8.05 9.67 21.74
CA ALA A 217 7.65 8.32 21.38
C ALA A 217 8.76 7.58 20.62
N LYS A 218 8.85 6.25 20.76
CA LYS A 218 9.88 5.42 20.09
C LYS A 218 9.95 5.58 18.57
N GLU A 219 8.85 6.00 17.96
CA GLU A 219 8.72 6.16 16.51
C GLU A 219 9.14 7.55 15.99
N TRP A 220 9.46 8.51 16.86
CA TRP A 220 9.83 9.88 16.50
C TRP A 220 11.10 10.33 17.24
N THR A 221 12.12 10.77 16.49
CA THR A 221 13.27 11.49 17.07
C THR A 221 13.12 12.97 16.79
N CYS A 222 12.73 13.70 17.83
CA CYS A 222 12.96 15.12 18.01
C CYS A 222 14.10 15.23 19.03
#